data_AF-A0A7U9RA35-F1
#
_entry.id   AF-A0A7U9RA35-F1
#
_cell.length_a   1.000
_cell.length_b   1.000
_cell.length_c   1.000
_cell.angle_alpha   90.00
_cell.angle_beta   90.00
_cell.angle_gamma   90.00
#
_symmetry.space_group_name_H-M   'P 1'
#
loop_
_entity.id
_entity.type
_entity.pdbx_description
1 polymer ?
#
loop_
_entity_poly.entity_id
_entity_poly.type
_entity_poly.pdbx_seq_one_letter_code
_entity_poly.pdbx_strand_id
1 'polypeptide(L)'
;MACHGEYTYNNYTLLNPLLDLEDFQSASVHEYTHMVLSGRSCIGMMLYCLEKIKIPYRCTQDISRYKTITEFLNRHTNKVQEGLAVFVQSTVKLSSEGPEACSRFIDYLFCNNGAYYKYLEPLLFIIDIMKKESGREEILKTANIVFLLGIECMNGELYQEDPLHFITGKAVQKLISRPDFSKTYLPDNRFTKCLKAFRGKAESCKEIQEYIMPFLGEDVLNPSMSRSEERLNCIKEFIINIFCSSEHVMLYKNSLSKVNAVEVRMDEMYFRQLPAVFNEEEVLERSRKGSMAELQKAVREEYSMIMLQGTLEEALRYMYQRMGAETGFEYDKKYCSENELISHFDLKKKDILMVLGDVKQADELLLLPERRSVIVTSYKNYDFSVNEIRLHRDIWDEIFIYCDRTYSNARCYLDLWKEQDVYYRYMAYNNMIVLIVKIAEKRFFLLPMTSIAAVEADADIRENRMNMQMCCEEADEGYDPYIVTGEDAREKIDTVVNQCH
;
A
#
# COMPACT_ATOMS: atom_id res chain seq x y z
N MET A 1 -11.59 7.86 -11.72
CA MET A 1 -11.64 8.94 -10.71
C MET A 1 -10.25 8.90 -10.11
N ALA A 2 -9.44 9.96 -10.22
CA ALA A 2 -8.04 9.87 -9.79
C ALA A 2 -7.97 9.40 -8.34
N CYS A 3 -7.31 8.27 -8.09
CA CYS A 3 -7.05 7.79 -6.75
C CYS A 3 -6.17 8.86 -6.06
N HIS A 4 -6.60 9.43 -4.93
CA HIS A 4 -5.75 10.33 -4.14
C HIS A 4 -4.79 9.52 -3.25
N GLY A 5 -5.27 8.38 -2.75
CA GLY A 5 -4.52 7.37 -2.03
C GLY A 5 -5.38 6.13 -1.80
N GLU A 6 -4.74 5.02 -1.42
CA GLU A 6 -5.39 3.76 -1.11
C GLU A 6 -4.61 2.97 -0.05
N TYR A 7 -5.24 2.70 1.09
CA TYR A 7 -4.77 1.71 2.05
C TYR A 7 -5.32 0.31 1.74
N THR A 8 -4.42 -0.59 1.31
CA THR A 8 -4.79 -1.92 0.82
C THR A 8 -4.84 -3.01 1.91
N TYR A 9 -4.86 -2.65 3.20
CA TYR A 9 -4.71 -3.61 4.31
C TYR A 9 -3.49 -4.53 4.15
N ASN A 10 -2.45 -4.09 3.45
CA ASN A 10 -1.26 -4.87 3.14
C ASN A 10 0.02 -4.25 3.74
N ASN A 11 -0.15 -3.43 4.79
CA ASN A 11 0.90 -2.70 5.51
C ASN A 11 1.68 -1.67 4.66
N TYR A 12 1.08 -1.18 3.59
CA TYR A 12 1.53 0.01 2.89
C TYR A 12 0.32 0.80 2.40
N THR A 13 0.58 2.06 2.07
CA THR A 13 -0.37 2.97 1.46
C THR A 13 0.12 3.34 0.08
N LEU A 14 -0.77 3.32 -0.91
CA LEU A 14 -0.55 3.96 -2.20
C LEU A 14 -0.93 5.43 -2.12
N LEU A 15 -0.08 6.33 -2.59
CA LEU A 15 -0.36 7.78 -2.66
C LEU A 15 -0.11 8.29 -4.07
N ASN A 16 -0.99 9.15 -4.55
CA ASN A 16 -0.83 9.73 -5.88
C ASN A 16 0.18 10.88 -5.86
N PRO A 17 1.36 10.71 -6.51
CA PRO A 17 2.40 11.71 -6.45
C PRO A 17 2.10 12.95 -7.31
N LEU A 18 1.07 12.92 -8.15
CA LEU A 18 0.70 14.02 -9.06
C LEU A 18 -0.21 15.07 -8.42
N LEU A 19 -0.72 14.83 -7.21
CA LEU A 19 -1.47 15.82 -6.44
C LEU A 19 -0.64 17.09 -6.20
N ASP A 20 -1.25 18.20 -5.84
CA ASP A 20 -0.47 19.30 -5.25
C ASP A 20 0.02 18.92 -3.84
N LEU A 21 0.97 19.69 -3.30
CA LEU A 21 1.60 19.35 -2.02
C LEU A 21 0.59 19.34 -0.86
N GLU A 22 -0.43 20.20 -0.90
CA GLU A 22 -1.42 20.30 0.17
C GLU A 22 -2.33 19.06 0.17
N ASP A 23 -2.85 18.68 -1.00
CA ASP A 23 -3.67 17.49 -1.19
C ASP A 23 -2.87 16.21 -0.92
N PHE A 24 -1.59 16.16 -1.32
CA PHE A 24 -0.70 15.04 -1.04
C PHE A 24 -0.48 14.83 0.46
N GLN A 25 -0.17 15.90 1.20
CA GLN A 25 -0.02 15.84 2.66
C GLN A 25 -1.33 15.43 3.34
N SER A 26 -2.45 15.96 2.86
CA SER A 26 -3.78 15.62 3.35
C SER A 26 -4.11 14.14 3.15
N ALA A 27 -3.85 13.59 1.95
CA ALA A 27 -4.02 12.18 1.64
C ALA A 27 -3.07 11.28 2.46
N SER A 28 -1.80 11.68 2.60
CA SER A 28 -0.81 10.98 3.45
C SER A 28 -1.32 10.80 4.89
N VAL A 29 -1.84 11.87 5.50
CA VAL A 29 -2.39 11.82 6.87
C VAL A 29 -3.64 10.94 6.94
N HIS A 30 -4.51 11.04 5.94
CA HIS A 30 -5.74 10.24 5.85
C HIS A 30 -5.42 8.74 5.83
N GLU A 31 -4.56 8.32 4.91
CA GLU A 31 -4.22 6.91 4.75
C GLU A 31 -3.36 6.37 5.91
N TYR A 32 -2.52 7.21 6.50
CA TYR A 32 -1.81 6.85 7.72
C TYR A 32 -2.78 6.55 8.87
N THR A 33 -3.87 7.31 8.98
CA THR A 33 -4.94 7.04 9.96
C THR A 33 -5.53 5.64 9.75
N HIS A 34 -5.86 5.28 8.51
CA HIS A 34 -6.37 3.93 8.17
C HIS A 34 -5.39 2.85 8.55
N MET A 35 -4.11 3.05 8.27
CA MET A 35 -3.08 2.07 8.57
C MET A 35 -2.89 1.84 10.07
N VAL A 36 -2.92 2.90 10.88
CA VAL A 36 -2.81 2.80 12.35
C VAL A 36 -4.06 2.14 12.95
N LEU A 37 -5.26 2.55 12.52
CA LEU A 37 -6.52 1.94 12.97
C LEU A 37 -6.55 0.44 12.62
N SER A 38 -6.06 0.08 11.45
CA SER A 38 -6.04 -1.31 10.98
C SER A 38 -5.01 -2.14 11.73
N GLY A 39 -3.83 -1.58 12.00
CA GLY A 39 -2.76 -2.26 12.74
C GLY A 39 -3.03 -2.44 14.23
N ARG A 40 -3.86 -1.58 14.85
CA ARG A 40 -4.09 -1.57 16.31
C ARG A 40 -5.47 -2.05 16.78
N SER A 41 -6.36 -2.42 15.87
CA SER A 41 -7.72 -2.85 16.22
C SER A 41 -8.01 -4.31 15.89
N CYS A 42 -8.91 -4.95 16.67
CA CYS A 42 -9.35 -6.32 16.40
C CYS A 42 -9.89 -6.48 14.96
N ILE A 43 -10.79 -5.60 14.54
CA ILE A 43 -11.39 -5.69 13.20
C ILE A 43 -10.37 -5.39 12.10
N GLY A 44 -9.49 -4.42 12.34
CA GLY A 44 -8.38 -4.12 11.43
C GLY A 44 -7.47 -5.32 11.20
N MET A 45 -7.10 -6.02 12.27
CA MET A 45 -6.30 -7.24 12.21
C MET A 45 -7.05 -8.38 11.48
N MET A 46 -8.37 -8.46 11.60
CA MET A 46 -9.19 -9.41 10.83
C MET A 46 -9.13 -9.12 9.33
N LEU A 47 -9.35 -7.86 8.93
CA LEU A 47 -9.26 -7.43 7.53
C LEU A 47 -7.85 -7.67 6.98
N TYR A 48 -6.81 -7.35 7.76
CA TYR A 48 -5.43 -7.63 7.44
C TYR A 48 -5.18 -9.13 7.21
N CYS A 49 -5.66 -10.01 8.10
CA CYS A 49 -5.51 -11.45 7.94
C CYS A 49 -6.28 -11.98 6.72
N LEU A 50 -7.49 -11.49 6.47
CA LEU A 50 -8.28 -11.84 5.28
C LEU A 50 -7.50 -11.47 4.00
N GLU A 51 -6.89 -10.29 3.93
CA GLU A 51 -6.11 -9.87 2.75
C GLU A 51 -4.90 -10.77 2.45
N LYS A 52 -4.36 -11.46 3.47
CA LYS A 52 -3.30 -12.46 3.32
C LYS A 52 -3.78 -13.80 2.77
N ILE A 53 -5.08 -14.06 2.77
CA ILE A 53 -5.67 -15.27 2.21
C ILE A 53 -5.92 -15.04 0.71
N LYS A 54 -5.17 -15.75 -0.14
CA LYS A 54 -5.39 -15.76 -1.59
C LYS A 54 -6.18 -17.01 -1.99
N ILE A 55 -7.44 -16.79 -2.34
CA ILE A 55 -8.39 -17.86 -2.67
C ILE A 55 -8.22 -18.27 -4.13
N PRO A 56 -8.12 -19.57 -4.44
CA PRO A 56 -8.07 -20.04 -5.82
C PRO A 56 -9.28 -19.56 -6.63
N TYR A 57 -9.06 -19.02 -7.82
CA TYR A 57 -10.11 -18.38 -8.64
C TYR A 57 -11.30 -19.29 -8.98
N ARG A 58 -11.10 -20.61 -8.99
CA ARG A 58 -12.16 -21.60 -9.25
C ARG A 58 -13.00 -21.94 -8.02
N CYS A 59 -12.55 -21.57 -6.81
CA CYS A 59 -13.22 -21.92 -5.56
C CYS A 59 -14.32 -20.91 -5.23
N THR A 60 -15.42 -20.96 -5.98
CA THR A 60 -16.54 -20.00 -5.88
C THR A 60 -17.17 -19.94 -4.48
N GLN A 61 -17.19 -21.07 -3.76
CA GLN A 61 -17.71 -21.13 -2.41
C GLN A 61 -16.88 -20.30 -1.42
N ASP A 62 -15.55 -20.43 -1.44
CA ASP A 62 -14.68 -19.66 -0.56
C ASP A 62 -14.61 -18.19 -0.96
N ILE A 63 -14.66 -17.88 -2.27
CA ILE A 63 -14.81 -16.51 -2.77
C ILE A 63 -16.08 -15.87 -2.18
N SER A 64 -17.19 -16.59 -2.16
CA SER A 64 -18.44 -16.10 -1.58
C SER A 64 -18.34 -15.90 -0.06
N ARG A 65 -17.67 -16.80 0.67
CA ARG A 65 -17.44 -16.67 2.12
C ARG A 65 -16.58 -15.46 2.44
N TYR A 66 -15.46 -15.33 1.74
CA TYR A 66 -14.55 -14.19 1.83
C TYR A 66 -15.27 -12.87 1.58
N LYS A 67 -15.99 -12.78 0.46
CA LYS A 67 -16.77 -11.58 0.12
C LYS A 67 -17.78 -11.26 1.22
N THR A 68 -18.47 -12.27 1.77
CA THR A 68 -19.45 -12.07 2.84
C THR A 68 -18.83 -11.47 4.11
N ILE A 69 -17.73 -12.05 4.61
CA ILE A 69 -17.08 -11.54 5.82
C ILE A 69 -16.45 -10.17 5.57
N THR A 70 -15.75 -9.98 4.44
CA THR A 70 -15.08 -8.70 4.12
C THR A 70 -16.09 -7.57 3.93
N GLU A 71 -17.20 -7.79 3.20
CA GLU A 71 -18.26 -6.78 3.06
C GLU A 71 -18.91 -6.44 4.41
N PHE A 72 -19.10 -7.44 5.28
CA PHE A 72 -19.63 -7.21 6.62
C PHE A 72 -18.69 -6.35 7.45
N LEU A 73 -17.40 -6.69 7.53
CA LEU A 73 -16.42 -5.94 8.30
C LEU A 73 -16.29 -4.50 7.77
N ASN A 74 -16.05 -4.32 6.46
CA ASN A 74 -15.90 -3.00 5.84
C ASN A 74 -17.13 -2.11 6.07
N ARG A 75 -18.35 -2.66 5.94
CA ARG A 75 -19.57 -1.87 6.17
C ARG A 75 -19.63 -1.25 7.57
N HIS A 76 -19.14 -1.96 8.57
CA HIS A 76 -19.23 -1.55 9.97
C HIS A 76 -17.98 -0.84 10.50
N THR A 77 -16.86 -0.90 9.78
CA THR A 77 -15.64 -0.13 10.09
C THR A 77 -15.56 1.19 9.33
N ASN A 78 -16.02 1.24 8.07
CA ASN A 78 -15.78 2.40 7.20
C ASN A 78 -16.23 3.72 7.83
N LYS A 79 -17.39 3.76 8.49
CA LYS A 79 -17.86 4.99 9.14
C LYS A 79 -16.92 5.51 10.24
N VAL A 80 -16.26 4.61 10.96
CA VAL A 80 -15.32 4.95 12.02
C VAL A 80 -13.97 5.32 11.41
N GLN A 81 -13.45 4.49 10.49
CA GLN A 81 -12.17 4.71 9.83
C GLN A 81 -12.17 6.02 9.02
N GLU A 82 -13.11 6.20 8.10
CA GLU A 82 -13.23 7.42 7.29
C GLU A 82 -13.56 8.64 8.15
N GLY A 83 -14.45 8.47 9.14
CA GLY A 83 -14.82 9.55 10.05
C GLY A 83 -13.62 10.07 10.85
N LEU A 84 -12.79 9.16 11.35
CA LEU A 84 -11.56 9.51 12.07
C LEU A 84 -10.49 10.07 11.13
N ALA A 85 -10.32 9.53 9.93
CA ALA A 85 -9.33 10.03 8.97
C ALA A 85 -9.62 11.49 8.60
N VAL A 86 -10.88 11.81 8.28
CA VAL A 86 -11.31 13.18 7.96
C VAL A 86 -11.28 14.09 9.20
N PHE A 87 -11.57 13.55 10.39
CA PHE A 87 -11.44 14.29 11.65
C PHE A 87 -9.97 14.64 11.97
N VAL A 88 -9.04 13.71 11.74
CA VAL A 88 -7.59 13.95 11.90
C VAL A 88 -7.10 14.96 10.87
N GLN A 89 -7.51 14.88 9.60
CA GLN A 89 -7.21 15.91 8.59
C GLN A 89 -7.68 17.30 9.05
N SER A 90 -8.93 17.39 9.55
CA SER A 90 -9.51 18.63 10.09
C SER A 90 -8.73 19.16 11.30
N THR A 91 -8.28 18.26 12.17
CA THR A 91 -7.45 18.59 13.35
C THR A 91 -6.08 19.10 12.93
N VAL A 92 -5.43 18.47 11.96
CA VAL A 92 -4.13 18.91 11.44
C VAL A 92 -4.27 20.34 10.94
N LYS A 93 -5.24 20.62 10.05
CA LYS A 93 -5.55 21.97 9.56
C LYS A 93 -5.79 22.97 10.69
N LEU A 94 -6.59 22.59 11.69
CA LEU A 94 -6.85 23.43 12.86
C LEU A 94 -5.56 23.74 13.63
N SER A 95 -4.73 22.73 13.88
CA SER A 95 -3.53 22.84 14.73
C SER A 95 -2.35 23.54 14.05
N SER A 96 -2.28 23.51 12.71
CA SER A 96 -1.20 24.09 11.92
C SER A 96 -1.53 25.46 11.35
N GLU A 97 -2.77 25.67 10.91
CA GLU A 97 -3.19 26.86 10.14
C GLU A 97 -4.32 27.65 10.81
N GLY A 98 -4.97 27.09 11.84
CA GLY A 98 -5.98 27.77 12.65
C GLY A 98 -7.45 27.49 12.27
N PRO A 99 -8.40 28.09 13.03
CA PRO A 99 -9.83 27.80 12.91
C PRO A 99 -10.45 28.10 11.53
N GLU A 100 -9.97 29.15 10.85
CA GLU A 100 -10.46 29.55 9.54
C GLU A 100 -10.09 28.53 8.46
N ALA A 101 -8.85 28.01 8.49
CA ALA A 101 -8.39 26.97 7.57
C ALA A 101 -9.17 25.67 7.76
N CYS A 102 -9.39 25.26 9.00
CA CYS A 102 -10.24 24.12 9.33
C CYS A 102 -11.67 24.30 8.82
N SER A 103 -12.24 25.50 8.95
CA SER A 103 -13.60 25.78 8.47
C SER A 103 -13.70 25.73 6.95
N ARG A 104 -12.72 26.30 6.22
CA ARG A 104 -12.64 26.18 4.75
C ARG A 104 -12.56 24.74 4.27
N PHE A 105 -11.78 23.89 4.96
CA PHE A 105 -11.68 22.47 4.64
C PHE A 105 -13.03 21.75 4.82
N ILE A 106 -13.74 22.02 5.92
CA ILE A 106 -15.07 21.43 6.18
C ILE A 106 -16.09 21.90 5.14
N ASP A 107 -16.08 23.18 4.77
CA ASP A 107 -16.96 23.74 3.74
C ASP A 107 -16.65 23.14 2.36
N TYR A 108 -15.37 22.92 2.06
CA TYR A 108 -14.94 22.22 0.85
C TYR A 108 -15.50 20.80 0.81
N LEU A 109 -15.40 20.03 1.90
CA LEU A 109 -15.98 18.69 1.98
C LEU A 109 -17.50 18.73 1.79
N PHE A 110 -18.19 19.68 2.43
CA PHE A 110 -19.64 19.82 2.28
C PHE A 110 -20.06 20.07 0.83
N CYS A 111 -19.34 20.97 0.13
CA CYS A 111 -19.67 21.38 -1.23
C CYS A 111 -19.21 20.38 -2.30
N ASN A 112 -18.06 19.73 -2.10
CA ASN A 112 -17.38 18.97 -3.16
C ASN A 112 -17.24 17.46 -2.85
N ASN A 113 -17.35 17.05 -1.58
CA ASN A 113 -17.22 15.65 -1.17
C ASN A 113 -18.22 15.28 -0.05
N GLY A 114 -19.51 15.29 -0.41
CA GLY A 114 -20.61 15.05 0.54
C GLY A 114 -20.59 13.66 1.19
N ALA A 115 -19.86 12.69 0.64
CA ALA A 115 -19.66 11.39 1.29
C ALA A 115 -18.73 11.53 2.50
N TYR A 116 -17.57 12.17 2.35
CA TYR A 116 -16.62 12.38 3.44
C TYR A 116 -17.17 13.34 4.49
N TYR A 117 -17.91 14.35 4.08
CA TYR A 117 -18.63 15.22 5.01
C TYR A 117 -19.58 14.43 5.94
N LYS A 118 -20.34 13.47 5.40
CA LYS A 118 -21.25 12.63 6.20
C LYS A 118 -20.52 11.76 7.23
N TYR A 119 -19.28 11.35 6.94
CA TYR A 119 -18.47 10.63 7.92
C TYR A 119 -17.96 11.55 9.04
N LEU A 120 -17.64 12.81 8.71
CA LEU A 120 -17.20 13.82 9.67
C LEU A 120 -18.34 14.39 10.53
N GLU A 121 -19.56 14.47 9.99
CA GLU A 121 -20.72 15.10 10.62
C GLU A 121 -20.93 14.73 12.11
N PRO A 122 -20.82 13.46 12.54
CA PRO A 122 -20.97 13.09 13.94
C PRO A 122 -19.91 13.68 14.87
N LEU A 123 -18.75 14.09 14.35
CA LEU A 123 -17.59 14.61 15.06
C LEU A 123 -17.47 16.14 15.01
N LEU A 124 -18.29 16.83 14.19
CA LEU A 124 -18.22 18.29 14.05
C LEU A 124 -18.32 19.04 15.38
N PHE A 125 -19.16 18.56 16.32
CA PHE A 125 -19.30 19.21 17.62
C PHE A 125 -18.01 19.21 18.44
N ILE A 126 -17.15 18.20 18.27
CA ILE A 126 -15.82 18.12 18.90
C ILE A 126 -14.91 19.16 18.25
N ILE A 127 -14.92 19.24 16.92
CA ILE A 127 -14.13 20.23 16.17
C ILE A 127 -14.54 21.65 16.56
N ASP A 128 -15.84 21.93 16.71
CA ASP A 128 -16.35 23.25 17.11
C ASP A 128 -15.92 23.65 18.52
N ILE A 129 -15.74 22.67 19.42
CA ILE A 129 -15.16 22.91 20.75
C ILE A 129 -13.65 23.17 20.62
N MET A 130 -12.93 22.33 19.86
CA MET A 130 -11.49 22.48 19.62
C MET A 130 -11.13 23.81 18.98
N LYS A 131 -11.97 24.36 18.09
CA LYS A 131 -11.78 25.67 17.45
C LYS A 131 -11.75 26.84 18.45
N LYS A 132 -12.32 26.67 19.65
CA LYS A 132 -12.33 27.69 20.71
C LYS A 132 -11.07 27.64 21.57
N GLU A 133 -10.29 26.56 21.49
CA GLU A 133 -9.05 26.42 22.24
C GLU A 133 -7.93 27.23 21.61
N SER A 134 -7.13 27.90 22.44
CA SER A 134 -5.95 28.65 22.01
C SER A 134 -4.67 27.80 22.01
N GLY A 135 -4.66 26.67 22.74
CA GLY A 135 -3.50 25.80 22.89
C GLY A 135 -3.46 24.67 21.87
N ARG A 136 -2.40 24.63 21.05
CA ARG A 136 -2.14 23.52 20.10
C ARG A 136 -2.07 22.17 20.81
N GLU A 137 -1.47 22.14 22.00
CA GLU A 137 -1.29 20.90 22.77
C GLU A 137 -2.62 20.26 23.15
N GLU A 138 -3.58 21.04 23.64
CA GLU A 138 -4.92 20.60 24.04
C GLU A 138 -5.75 20.10 22.86
N ILE A 139 -5.62 20.75 21.69
CA ILE A 139 -6.21 20.30 20.42
C ILE A 139 -5.69 18.90 20.07
N LEU A 140 -4.35 18.73 20.08
CA LEU A 140 -3.72 17.45 19.73
C LEU A 140 -4.03 16.35 20.75
N LYS A 141 -4.05 16.65 22.06
CA LYS A 141 -4.45 15.70 23.11
C LYS A 141 -5.89 15.21 22.91
N THR A 142 -6.80 16.14 22.63
CA THR A 142 -8.22 15.81 22.39
C THR A 142 -8.37 14.94 21.15
N ALA A 143 -7.70 15.30 20.06
CA ALA A 143 -7.72 14.51 18.84
C ALA A 143 -7.16 13.10 19.04
N ASN A 144 -6.06 12.97 19.78
CA ASN A 144 -5.49 11.67 20.14
C ASN A 144 -6.48 10.84 20.95
N ILE A 145 -7.16 11.42 21.95
CA ILE A 145 -8.15 10.70 22.76
C ILE A 145 -9.36 10.25 21.92
N VAL A 146 -9.84 11.08 20.99
CA VAL A 146 -10.90 10.71 20.04
C VAL A 146 -10.42 9.59 19.09
N PHE A 147 -9.17 9.63 18.66
CA PHE A 147 -8.55 8.58 17.87
C PHE A 147 -8.48 7.25 18.64
N LEU A 148 -8.07 7.28 19.91
CA LEU A 148 -8.05 6.11 20.79
C LEU A 148 -9.47 5.55 21.02
N LEU A 149 -10.49 6.40 21.13
CA LEU A 149 -11.89 5.96 21.17
C LEU A 149 -12.28 5.19 19.90
N GLY A 150 -11.76 5.61 18.76
CA GLY A 150 -11.85 4.88 17.49
C GLY A 150 -11.32 3.45 17.57
N ILE A 151 -10.07 3.31 18.03
CA ILE A 151 -9.44 2.00 18.23
C ILE A 151 -10.27 1.14 19.18
N GLU A 152 -10.68 1.70 20.32
CA GLU A 152 -11.52 1.01 21.30
C GLU A 152 -12.82 0.49 20.68
N CYS A 153 -13.51 1.32 19.90
CA CYS A 153 -14.74 0.91 19.22
C CYS A 153 -14.50 -0.17 18.16
N MET A 154 -13.33 -0.16 17.52
CA MET A 154 -12.90 -1.20 16.58
C MET A 154 -12.31 -2.45 17.26
N ASN A 155 -12.16 -2.47 18.59
CA ASN A 155 -11.77 -3.66 19.37
C ASN A 155 -12.97 -4.54 19.71
N GLY A 156 -13.94 -4.67 18.80
CA GLY A 156 -15.01 -5.66 18.96
C GLY A 156 -14.41 -7.06 18.83
N GLU A 157 -14.51 -7.88 19.88
CA GLU A 157 -13.96 -9.25 19.91
C GLU A 157 -14.81 -10.23 19.09
N LEU A 158 -15.07 -9.91 17.82
CA LEU A 158 -15.87 -10.74 16.92
C LEU A 158 -15.34 -12.17 16.77
N TYR A 159 -14.06 -12.39 17.06
CA TYR A 159 -13.44 -13.70 17.01
C TYR A 159 -13.99 -14.67 18.08
N GLN A 160 -14.73 -14.18 19.08
CA GLN A 160 -15.44 -14.98 20.07
C GLN A 160 -16.79 -15.54 19.58
N GLU A 161 -17.31 -15.02 18.47
CA GLU A 161 -18.57 -15.49 17.90
C GLU A 161 -18.35 -16.72 17.02
N ASP A 162 -19.41 -17.51 16.81
CA ASP A 162 -19.34 -18.68 15.93
C ASP A 162 -19.04 -18.25 14.47
N PRO A 163 -17.90 -18.68 13.89
CA PRO A 163 -17.50 -18.37 12.51
C PRO A 163 -18.56 -18.74 11.46
N LEU A 164 -19.41 -19.74 11.74
CA LEU A 164 -20.46 -20.19 10.83
C LEU A 164 -21.49 -19.09 10.55
N HIS A 165 -21.64 -18.11 11.45
CA HIS A 165 -22.54 -16.97 11.22
C HIS A 165 -22.08 -16.05 10.08
N PHE A 166 -20.82 -16.15 9.62
CA PHE A 166 -20.24 -15.27 8.61
C PHE A 166 -20.10 -15.91 7.23
N ILE A 167 -20.58 -17.14 7.05
CA ILE A 167 -20.47 -17.90 5.79
C ILE A 167 -21.42 -17.36 4.71
N THR A 168 -22.57 -16.80 5.10
CA THR A 168 -23.58 -16.31 4.16
C THR A 168 -24.18 -14.98 4.62
N GLY A 169 -24.58 -14.13 3.68
CA GLY A 169 -25.24 -12.87 4.01
C GLY A 169 -26.52 -13.03 4.85
N LYS A 170 -27.27 -14.13 4.67
CA LYS A 170 -28.45 -14.43 5.49
C LYS A 170 -28.09 -14.73 6.96
N ALA A 171 -27.01 -15.48 7.18
CA ALA A 171 -26.53 -15.79 8.53
C ALA A 171 -26.03 -14.51 9.24
N VAL A 172 -25.30 -13.66 8.52
CA VAL A 172 -24.85 -12.35 9.01
C VAL A 172 -26.03 -11.45 9.39
N GLN A 173 -27.07 -11.36 8.55
CA GLN A 173 -28.27 -10.58 8.87
C GLN A 173 -28.96 -11.08 10.14
N LYS A 174 -29.07 -12.41 10.30
CA LYS A 174 -29.64 -13.00 11.52
C LYS A 174 -28.79 -12.68 12.75
N LEU A 175 -27.47 -12.68 12.63
CA LEU A 175 -26.55 -12.32 13.71
C LEU A 175 -26.73 -10.86 14.13
N ILE A 176 -26.74 -9.92 13.17
CA ILE A 176 -26.91 -8.47 13.41
C ILE A 176 -28.26 -8.17 14.09
N SER A 177 -29.30 -8.96 13.80
CA SER A 177 -30.62 -8.78 14.42
C SER A 177 -30.69 -9.14 15.91
N ARG A 178 -29.64 -9.77 16.47
CA ARG A 178 -29.59 -10.08 17.91
C ARG A 178 -29.43 -8.78 18.72
N PRO A 179 -30.24 -8.55 19.79
CA PRO A 179 -30.29 -7.28 20.50
C PRO A 179 -28.96 -6.75 21.04
N ASP A 180 -28.07 -7.64 21.45
CA ASP A 180 -26.80 -7.27 22.10
C ASP A 180 -25.60 -7.32 21.14
N PHE A 181 -25.67 -8.09 20.06
CA PHE A 181 -24.56 -8.26 19.13
C PHE A 181 -24.11 -6.92 18.54
N SER A 182 -25.08 -6.13 18.06
CA SER A 182 -24.81 -4.89 17.36
C SER A 182 -24.18 -3.80 18.25
N LYS A 183 -24.43 -3.86 19.56
CA LYS A 183 -23.87 -2.92 20.55
C LYS A 183 -22.51 -3.36 21.08
N THR A 184 -22.29 -4.67 21.15
CA THR A 184 -21.06 -5.24 21.70
C THR A 184 -19.95 -5.28 20.67
N TYR A 185 -20.25 -5.60 19.41
CA TYR A 185 -19.21 -5.94 18.43
C TYR A 185 -19.07 -4.99 17.25
N LEU A 186 -20.12 -4.24 16.87
CA LEU A 186 -20.08 -3.41 15.65
C LEU A 186 -19.45 -2.04 15.93
N PRO A 187 -18.36 -1.66 15.23
CA PRO A 187 -17.63 -0.43 15.51
C PRO A 187 -18.48 0.83 15.36
N ASP A 188 -19.27 0.94 14.28
CA ASP A 188 -20.08 2.12 14.01
C ASP A 188 -21.15 2.39 15.10
N ASN A 189 -21.78 1.34 15.60
CA ASN A 189 -22.74 1.45 16.70
C ASN A 189 -22.07 1.80 18.03
N ARG A 190 -20.93 1.17 18.36
CA ARG A 190 -20.14 1.47 19.56
C ARG A 190 -19.71 2.93 19.56
N PHE A 191 -19.13 3.39 18.45
CA PHE A 191 -18.64 4.75 18.29
C PHE A 191 -19.78 5.77 18.41
N THR A 192 -20.89 5.54 17.71
CA THR A 192 -22.08 6.40 17.81
C THR A 192 -22.62 6.49 19.23
N LYS A 193 -22.65 5.37 19.96
CA LYS A 193 -23.12 5.32 21.36
C LYS A 193 -22.21 6.16 22.27
N CYS A 194 -20.89 6.02 22.13
CA CYS A 194 -19.92 6.79 22.90
C CYS A 194 -20.03 8.29 22.62
N LEU A 195 -20.08 8.71 21.35
CA LEU A 195 -20.24 10.12 20.98
C LEU A 195 -21.54 10.73 21.56
N LYS A 196 -22.65 10.00 21.52
CA LYS A 196 -23.92 10.45 22.09
C LYS A 196 -23.88 10.61 23.62
N ALA A 197 -22.96 9.95 24.32
CA ALA A 197 -22.89 10.03 25.78
C ALA A 197 -22.52 11.44 26.28
N PHE A 198 -21.72 12.18 25.50
CA PHE A 198 -21.20 13.50 25.86
C PHE A 198 -21.54 14.62 24.86
N ARG A 199 -22.15 14.29 23.71
CA ARG A 199 -22.65 15.31 22.76
C ARG A 199 -23.63 16.26 23.46
N GLY A 200 -23.37 17.56 23.38
CA GLY A 200 -24.18 18.61 24.00
C GLY A 200 -24.00 18.73 25.52
N LYS A 201 -23.05 18.00 26.12
CA LYS A 201 -22.69 18.11 27.54
C LYS A 201 -21.26 18.63 27.75
N ALA A 202 -20.35 18.30 26.84
CA ALA A 202 -19.00 18.82 26.89
C ALA A 202 -18.95 20.23 26.29
N GLU A 203 -18.30 21.16 27.00
CA GLU A 203 -18.11 22.55 26.60
C GLU A 203 -16.65 22.90 26.32
N SER A 204 -15.71 22.06 26.77
CA SER A 204 -14.26 22.26 26.60
C SER A 204 -13.54 20.98 26.14
N CYS A 205 -12.32 21.13 25.62
CA CYS A 205 -11.48 20.00 25.26
C CYS A 205 -11.19 19.08 26.45
N LYS A 206 -10.96 19.63 27.65
CA LYS A 206 -10.73 18.83 28.86
C LYS A 206 -11.93 17.97 29.21
N GLU A 207 -13.14 18.52 29.13
CA GLU A 207 -14.35 17.74 29.40
C GLU A 207 -14.53 16.60 28.39
N ILE A 208 -14.25 16.84 27.10
CA ILE A 208 -14.27 15.78 26.08
C ILE A 208 -13.32 14.65 26.49
N GLN A 209 -12.10 14.99 26.91
CA GLN A 209 -11.11 14.02 27.36
C GLN A 209 -11.63 13.23 28.58
N GLU A 210 -12.16 13.92 29.59
CA GLU A 210 -12.74 13.30 30.80
C GLU A 210 -13.93 12.38 30.51
N TYR A 211 -14.77 12.74 29.53
CA TYR A 211 -15.88 11.88 29.11
C TYR A 211 -15.40 10.63 28.36
N ILE A 212 -14.34 10.73 27.56
CA ILE A 212 -13.86 9.62 26.73
C ILE A 212 -12.98 8.64 27.52
N MET A 213 -12.10 9.14 28.40
CA MET A 213 -11.12 8.32 29.11
C MET A 213 -11.72 7.08 29.81
N PRO A 214 -12.89 7.13 30.49
CA PRO A 214 -13.50 5.96 31.13
C PRO A 214 -13.95 4.86 30.16
N PHE A 215 -14.08 5.16 28.86
CA PHE A 215 -14.41 4.15 27.85
C PHE A 215 -13.19 3.38 27.34
N LEU A 216 -11.97 3.93 27.53
CA LEU A 216 -10.76 3.36 26.95
C LEU A 216 -10.26 2.19 27.80
N GLY A 217 -10.14 1.01 27.20
CA GLY A 217 -9.56 -0.16 27.85
C GLY A 217 -8.05 -0.03 28.05
N GLU A 218 -7.52 -0.81 28.98
CA GLU A 218 -6.08 -0.88 29.28
C GLU A 218 -5.24 -1.19 28.01
N ASP A 219 -5.75 -2.06 27.13
CA ASP A 219 -5.09 -2.43 25.87
C ASP A 219 -4.91 -1.24 24.90
N VAL A 220 -5.80 -0.26 24.95
CA VAL A 220 -5.75 0.92 24.08
C VAL A 220 -4.78 1.95 24.65
N LEU A 221 -4.84 2.16 25.96
CA LEU A 221 -3.97 3.09 26.68
C LEU A 221 -2.53 2.61 26.74
N ASN A 222 -2.33 1.32 27.05
CA ASN A 222 -1.05 0.68 27.24
C ASN A 222 -0.96 -0.58 26.35
N PRO A 223 -0.77 -0.41 25.02
CA PRO A 223 -0.67 -1.52 24.10
C PRO A 223 0.49 -2.45 24.48
N SER A 224 0.25 -3.75 24.39
CA SER A 224 1.25 -4.78 24.67
C SER A 224 1.37 -5.74 23.50
N MET A 225 2.60 -6.08 23.15
CA MET A 225 2.87 -7.07 22.10
C MET A 225 2.31 -8.44 22.44
N SER A 226 2.41 -8.88 23.70
CA SER A 226 1.88 -10.19 24.10
C SER A 226 0.36 -10.29 23.94
N ARG A 227 -0.38 -9.25 24.34
CA ARG A 227 -1.84 -9.18 24.13
C ARG A 227 -2.21 -9.09 22.65
N SER A 228 -1.40 -8.38 21.86
CA SER A 228 -1.60 -8.28 20.40
C SER A 228 -1.37 -9.63 19.71
N GLU A 229 -0.38 -10.40 20.15
CA GLU A 229 -0.10 -11.76 19.67
C GLU A 229 -1.22 -12.74 20.04
N GLU A 230 -1.68 -12.72 21.30
CA GLU A 230 -2.80 -13.54 21.76
C GLU A 230 -4.06 -13.29 20.92
N ARG A 231 -4.42 -12.01 20.79
CA ARG A 231 -5.55 -11.57 19.95
C ARG A 231 -5.38 -12.01 18.50
N LEU A 232 -4.19 -11.84 17.91
CA LEU A 232 -3.92 -12.24 16.54
C LEU A 232 -4.11 -13.76 16.35
N ASN A 233 -3.68 -14.57 17.30
CA ASN A 233 -3.85 -16.02 17.24
C ASN A 233 -5.33 -16.41 17.26
N CYS A 234 -6.12 -15.82 18.17
CA CYS A 234 -7.58 -16.02 18.19
C CYS A 234 -8.25 -15.59 16.87
N ILE A 235 -7.81 -14.47 16.29
CA ILE A 235 -8.32 -13.99 14.99
C ILE A 235 -7.98 -14.95 13.86
N LYS A 236 -6.74 -15.46 13.80
CA LYS A 236 -6.34 -16.44 12.78
C LYS A 236 -7.19 -17.70 12.87
N GLU A 237 -7.38 -18.24 14.08
CA GLU A 237 -8.23 -19.41 14.30
C GLU A 237 -9.68 -19.16 13.85
N PHE A 238 -10.25 -18.03 14.23
CA PHE A 238 -11.58 -17.61 13.81
C PHE A 238 -11.70 -17.57 12.27
N ILE A 239 -10.77 -16.91 11.58
CA ILE A 239 -10.78 -16.79 10.11
C ILE A 239 -10.64 -18.17 9.46
N ILE A 240 -9.71 -19.01 9.91
CA ILE A 240 -9.57 -20.38 9.38
C ILE A 240 -10.86 -21.18 9.55
N ASN A 241 -11.56 -21.00 10.66
CA ASN A 241 -12.81 -21.70 10.92
C ASN A 241 -13.97 -21.27 10.01
N ILE A 242 -13.95 -20.06 9.44
CA ILE A 242 -14.90 -19.66 8.37
C ILE A 242 -14.74 -20.57 7.14
N PHE A 243 -13.51 -21.03 6.87
CA PHE A 243 -13.16 -21.86 5.72
C PHE A 243 -12.91 -23.33 6.09
N CYS A 244 -13.33 -23.80 7.27
CA CYS A 244 -12.96 -25.13 7.80
C CYS A 244 -13.35 -26.31 6.90
N SER A 245 -14.38 -26.14 6.07
CA SER A 245 -14.86 -27.15 5.10
C SER A 245 -14.24 -27.01 3.71
N SER A 246 -13.31 -26.07 3.51
CA SER A 246 -12.61 -25.89 2.25
C SER A 246 -11.55 -26.97 2.03
N GLU A 247 -11.44 -27.47 0.81
CA GLU A 247 -10.30 -28.31 0.38
C GLU A 247 -8.96 -27.54 0.42
N HIS A 248 -9.02 -26.21 0.38
CA HIS A 248 -7.86 -25.31 0.38
C HIS A 248 -7.52 -24.77 1.78
N VAL A 249 -8.18 -25.23 2.85
CA VAL A 249 -8.00 -24.67 4.20
C VAL A 249 -6.55 -24.70 4.68
N MET A 250 -5.77 -25.70 4.24
CA MET A 250 -4.34 -25.80 4.56
C MET A 250 -3.51 -24.68 3.93
N LEU A 251 -3.84 -24.24 2.71
CA LEU A 251 -3.22 -23.07 2.09
C LEU A 251 -3.44 -21.82 2.95
N TYR A 252 -4.65 -21.65 3.46
CA TYR A 252 -5.01 -20.51 4.30
C TYR A 252 -4.28 -20.55 5.64
N LYS A 253 -4.19 -21.72 6.28
CA LYS A 253 -3.40 -21.91 7.50
C LYS A 253 -1.94 -21.54 7.29
N ASN A 254 -1.34 -21.98 6.19
CA ASN A 254 0.06 -21.70 5.85
C ASN A 254 0.30 -20.23 5.50
N SER A 255 -0.66 -19.55 4.87
CA SER A 255 -0.56 -18.10 4.65
C SER A 255 -0.63 -17.34 5.97
N LEU A 256 -1.56 -17.70 6.86
CA LEU A 256 -1.74 -17.02 8.15
C LEU A 256 -0.64 -17.36 9.17
N SER A 257 0.04 -18.51 9.07
CA SER A 257 1.16 -18.83 9.95
C SER A 257 2.35 -17.88 9.76
N LYS A 258 2.50 -17.29 8.56
CA LYS A 258 3.53 -16.29 8.24
C LYS A 258 3.17 -14.88 8.72
N VAL A 259 1.94 -14.68 9.19
CA VAL A 259 1.48 -13.39 9.69
C VAL A 259 1.87 -13.27 11.15
N ASN A 260 2.74 -12.32 11.49
CA ASN A 260 3.13 -12.08 12.87
C ASN A 260 2.57 -10.75 13.35
N ALA A 261 2.33 -10.65 14.66
CA ALA A 261 2.17 -9.35 15.28
C ALA A 261 3.54 -8.67 15.18
N VAL A 262 3.58 -7.51 14.54
CA VAL A 262 4.82 -6.74 14.42
C VAL A 262 4.64 -5.51 15.29
N GLU A 263 5.60 -5.27 16.18
CA GLU A 263 5.75 -3.97 16.81
C GLU A 263 6.25 -3.00 15.73
N VAL A 264 5.31 -2.38 15.01
CA VAL A 264 5.70 -1.33 14.08
C VAL A 264 5.70 -0.04 14.86
N ARG A 265 6.88 0.59 14.97
CA ARG A 265 6.91 1.94 15.53
C ARG A 265 6.09 2.87 14.65
N MET A 266 5.36 3.79 15.27
CA MET A 266 4.44 4.70 14.57
C MET A 266 5.15 5.57 13.51
N ASP A 267 6.40 5.93 13.76
CA ASP A 267 7.25 6.63 12.78
C ASP A 267 7.60 5.76 11.58
N GLU A 268 7.91 4.47 11.80
CA GLU A 268 8.16 3.52 10.71
C GLU A 268 6.94 3.27 9.83
N MET A 269 5.74 3.33 10.42
CA MET A 269 4.48 3.24 9.68
C MET A 269 4.37 4.37 8.65
N TYR A 270 4.72 5.60 9.04
CA TYR A 270 4.63 6.76 8.14
C TYR A 270 5.52 6.64 6.89
N PHE A 271 6.61 5.87 6.95
CA PHE A 271 7.51 5.62 5.81
C PHE A 271 7.05 4.48 4.88
N ARG A 272 5.92 3.81 5.17
CA ARG A 272 5.38 2.72 4.33
C ARG A 272 4.45 3.21 3.21
N GLN A 273 4.83 4.30 2.57
CA GLN A 273 4.08 4.91 1.48
C GLN A 273 4.75 4.60 0.14
N LEU A 274 3.94 4.27 -0.86
CA LEU A 274 4.36 4.00 -2.22
C LEU A 274 3.71 5.00 -3.17
N PRO A 275 4.47 5.62 -4.08
CA PRO A 275 3.88 6.41 -5.14
C PRO A 275 3.13 5.52 -6.13
N ALA A 276 1.88 5.85 -6.45
CA ALA A 276 1.09 5.20 -7.51
C ALA A 276 0.03 6.17 -8.06
N VAL A 277 -0.04 6.33 -9.38
CA VAL A 277 -1.05 7.17 -10.06
C VAL A 277 -2.28 6.33 -10.41
N PHE A 278 -2.08 5.06 -10.78
CA PHE A 278 -3.15 4.12 -11.09
C PHE A 278 -3.41 3.14 -9.95
N ASN A 279 -4.67 2.75 -9.77
CA ASN A 279 -5.03 1.60 -8.95
C ASN A 279 -5.01 0.30 -9.76
N GLU A 280 -5.17 -0.85 -9.10
CA GLU A 280 -5.12 -2.17 -9.75
C GLU A 280 -6.20 -2.33 -10.83
N GLU A 281 -7.39 -1.76 -10.63
CA GLU A 281 -8.50 -1.82 -11.59
C GLU A 281 -8.19 -1.06 -12.88
N GLU A 282 -7.64 0.15 -12.78
CA GLU A 282 -7.24 0.96 -13.94
C GLU A 282 -6.11 0.28 -14.74
N VAL A 283 -5.16 -0.38 -14.07
CA VAL A 283 -4.13 -1.19 -14.73
C VAL A 283 -4.78 -2.34 -15.51
N LEU A 284 -5.74 -3.04 -14.92
CA LEU A 284 -6.46 -4.13 -15.58
C LEU A 284 -7.27 -3.66 -16.79
N GLU A 285 -7.96 -2.52 -16.69
CA GLU A 285 -8.74 -1.94 -17.79
C GLU A 285 -7.87 -1.54 -18.99
N ARG A 286 -6.65 -1.07 -18.73
CA ARG A 286 -5.68 -0.67 -19.76
C ARG A 286 -4.86 -1.84 -20.30
N SER A 287 -4.92 -2.98 -19.64
CA SER A 287 -4.16 -4.16 -19.99
C SER A 287 -4.91 -5.02 -20.99
N ARG A 288 -4.26 -5.35 -22.11
CA ARG A 288 -4.78 -6.32 -23.08
C ARG A 288 -3.76 -7.39 -23.41
N LYS A 289 -4.23 -8.60 -23.63
CA LYS A 289 -3.39 -9.69 -24.15
C LYS A 289 -3.11 -9.48 -25.65
N GLY A 290 -1.87 -9.72 -26.05
CA GLY A 290 -1.42 -9.62 -27.45
C GLY A 290 -0.57 -10.81 -27.92
N SER A 291 0.06 -10.63 -29.06
CA SER A 291 1.00 -11.58 -29.68
C SER A 291 2.40 -10.98 -29.80
N MET A 292 3.42 -11.85 -29.95
CA MET A 292 4.81 -11.38 -30.19
C MET A 292 4.93 -10.56 -31.47
N ALA A 293 4.16 -10.87 -32.51
CA ALA A 293 4.15 -10.10 -33.76
C ALA A 293 3.60 -8.67 -33.56
N GLU A 294 2.54 -8.52 -32.77
CA GLU A 294 2.02 -7.20 -32.38
C GLU A 294 3.06 -6.40 -31.59
N LEU A 295 3.72 -7.06 -30.64
CA LEU A 295 4.75 -6.44 -29.81
C LEU A 295 5.96 -5.99 -30.64
N GLN A 296 6.48 -6.84 -31.52
CA GLN A 296 7.60 -6.51 -32.41
C GLN A 296 7.30 -5.31 -33.32
N LYS A 297 6.04 -5.14 -33.72
CA LYS A 297 5.60 -3.96 -34.47
C LYS A 297 5.57 -2.71 -33.58
N ALA A 298 4.94 -2.80 -32.42
CA ALA A 298 4.77 -1.67 -31.50
C ALA A 298 6.10 -1.03 -31.09
N VAL A 299 7.10 -1.87 -30.76
CA VAL A 299 8.40 -1.41 -30.26
C VAL A 299 9.26 -0.67 -31.30
N ARG A 300 8.89 -0.71 -32.59
CA ARG A 300 9.58 0.02 -33.67
C ARG A 300 8.89 1.34 -34.00
N GLU A 301 7.56 1.39 -33.86
CA GLU A 301 6.74 2.52 -34.29
C GLU A 301 6.67 3.61 -33.21
N GLU A 302 6.70 3.23 -31.93
CA GLU A 302 6.41 4.12 -30.80
C GLU A 302 7.54 4.13 -29.77
N TYR A 303 7.86 5.34 -29.27
CA TYR A 303 8.71 5.44 -28.09
C TYR A 303 7.94 4.87 -26.89
N SER A 304 8.53 3.88 -26.22
CA SER A 304 7.79 2.94 -25.36
C SER A 304 8.68 2.33 -24.29
N MET A 305 8.08 1.54 -23.40
CA MET A 305 8.80 0.76 -22.39
C MET A 305 8.46 -0.72 -22.55
N ILE A 306 9.47 -1.59 -22.56
CA ILE A 306 9.32 -3.04 -22.45
C ILE A 306 9.72 -3.44 -21.04
N MET A 307 8.82 -4.12 -20.33
CA MET A 307 9.07 -4.65 -19.01
C MET A 307 9.10 -6.19 -19.05
N LEU A 308 10.23 -6.77 -18.66
CA LEU A 308 10.38 -8.20 -18.42
C LEU A 308 10.05 -8.51 -16.96
N GLN A 309 9.03 -9.34 -16.75
CA GLN A 309 8.55 -9.69 -15.42
C GLN A 309 9.16 -10.99 -14.88
N GLY A 310 9.86 -11.74 -15.73
CA GLY A 310 10.36 -13.09 -15.46
C GLY A 310 9.52 -14.16 -16.14
N THR A 311 9.97 -15.40 -15.99
CA THR A 311 9.31 -16.54 -16.59
C THR A 311 7.94 -16.79 -15.98
N LEU A 312 7.07 -17.45 -16.73
CA LEU A 312 5.78 -17.92 -16.22
C LEU A 312 5.96 -18.85 -15.01
N GLU A 313 7.02 -19.66 -14.98
CA GLU A 313 7.38 -20.48 -13.82
C GLU A 313 7.59 -19.63 -12.56
N GLU A 314 8.39 -18.56 -12.66
CA GLU A 314 8.69 -17.70 -11.51
C GLU A 314 7.45 -16.95 -11.01
N ALA A 315 6.63 -16.45 -11.92
CA ALA A 315 5.38 -15.77 -11.59
C ALA A 315 4.39 -16.72 -10.89
N LEU A 316 4.23 -17.95 -11.40
CA LEU A 316 3.40 -18.98 -10.78
C LEU A 316 3.93 -19.37 -9.42
N ARG A 317 5.24 -19.65 -9.30
CA ARG A 317 5.90 -19.97 -8.02
C ARG A 317 5.64 -18.88 -6.99
N TYR A 318 5.82 -17.61 -7.36
CA TYR A 318 5.56 -16.47 -6.49
C TYR A 318 4.09 -16.38 -6.06
N MET A 319 3.15 -16.50 -7.03
CA MET A 319 1.71 -16.49 -6.76
C MET A 319 1.35 -17.58 -5.73
N TYR A 320 1.80 -18.81 -5.95
CA TYR A 320 1.48 -19.90 -5.06
C TYR A 320 2.12 -19.80 -3.68
N GLN A 321 3.35 -19.29 -3.58
CA GLN A 321 3.97 -18.98 -2.29
C GLN A 321 3.14 -17.98 -1.49
N ARG A 322 2.55 -16.97 -2.17
CA ARG A 322 1.60 -16.02 -1.57
C ARG A 322 0.26 -16.66 -1.20
N MET A 323 -0.15 -17.72 -1.90
CA MET A 323 -1.30 -18.54 -1.52
C MET A 323 -1.04 -19.46 -0.33
N GLY A 324 0.22 -19.58 0.14
CA GLY A 324 0.56 -20.42 1.29
C GLY A 324 1.00 -21.85 0.92
N ALA A 325 1.23 -22.14 -0.36
CA ALA A 325 1.74 -23.44 -0.75
C ALA A 325 3.23 -23.60 -0.41
N GLU A 326 3.59 -24.74 0.22
CA GLU A 326 4.94 -25.00 0.75
C GLU A 326 5.78 -25.94 -0.14
N THR A 327 5.16 -26.84 -0.92
CA THR A 327 5.86 -27.77 -1.82
C THR A 327 5.07 -28.03 -3.10
N GLY A 328 5.80 -28.30 -4.19
CA GLY A 328 5.33 -29.03 -5.38
C GLY A 328 4.15 -28.42 -6.12
N PHE A 329 4.43 -27.64 -7.16
CA PHE A 329 3.42 -27.28 -8.17
C PHE A 329 3.59 -28.18 -9.38
N GLU A 330 2.51 -28.86 -9.75
CA GLU A 330 2.42 -29.50 -11.05
C GLU A 330 2.02 -28.45 -12.08
N TYR A 331 3.04 -27.86 -12.70
CA TYR A 331 2.90 -27.15 -13.97
C TYR A 331 3.80 -27.86 -14.99
N ASP A 332 3.51 -27.65 -16.28
CA ASP A 332 4.42 -28.10 -17.33
C ASP A 332 5.70 -27.26 -17.23
N LYS A 333 6.68 -27.79 -16.49
CA LYS A 333 7.94 -27.10 -16.19
C LYS A 333 8.59 -26.59 -17.44
N LYS A 334 8.60 -27.39 -18.50
CA LYS A 334 9.21 -27.02 -19.76
C LYS A 334 8.50 -25.82 -20.38
N TYR A 335 7.17 -25.87 -20.50
CA TYR A 335 6.41 -24.74 -21.02
C TYR A 335 6.59 -23.49 -20.15
N CYS A 336 6.51 -23.60 -18.83
CA CYS A 336 6.59 -22.44 -17.95
C CYS A 336 7.99 -21.82 -17.85
N SER A 337 9.06 -22.62 -17.96
CA SER A 337 10.45 -22.14 -17.94
C SER A 337 10.90 -21.53 -19.26
N GLU A 338 10.27 -21.93 -20.37
CA GLU A 338 10.60 -21.46 -21.71
C GLU A 338 9.81 -20.21 -22.12
N ASN A 339 8.83 -19.77 -21.33
CA ASN A 339 8.00 -18.60 -21.64
C ASN A 339 8.21 -17.45 -20.64
N GLU A 340 8.46 -16.27 -21.20
CA GLU A 340 8.69 -15.01 -20.52
C GLU A 340 7.42 -14.15 -20.52
N LEU A 341 7.13 -13.50 -19.39
CA LEU A 341 6.06 -12.52 -19.27
C LEU A 341 6.58 -11.13 -19.64
N ILE A 342 6.08 -10.60 -20.75
CA ILE A 342 6.53 -9.32 -21.31
C ILE A 342 5.35 -8.35 -21.35
N SER A 343 5.55 -7.16 -20.79
CA SER A 343 4.58 -6.07 -20.87
C SER A 343 5.18 -4.91 -21.66
N HIS A 344 4.42 -4.39 -22.62
CA HIS A 344 4.78 -3.19 -23.36
C HIS A 344 3.83 -2.06 -23.02
N PHE A 345 4.42 -0.93 -22.64
CA PHE A 345 3.70 0.28 -22.26
C PHE A 345 3.84 1.31 -23.38
N ASP A 346 2.72 1.65 -23.99
CA ASP A 346 2.62 2.70 -25.01
C ASP A 346 2.47 4.06 -24.31
N LEU A 347 3.47 4.93 -24.45
CA LEU A 347 3.50 6.24 -23.79
C LEU A 347 2.40 7.18 -24.28
N LYS A 348 1.98 7.03 -25.54
CA LYS A 348 1.04 7.94 -26.19
C LYS A 348 -0.41 7.52 -25.92
N LYS A 349 -0.70 6.22 -26.01
CA LYS A 349 -2.06 5.70 -25.79
C LYS A 349 -2.33 5.38 -24.32
N LYS A 350 -1.28 5.20 -23.50
CA LYS A 350 -1.36 4.72 -22.11
C LYS A 350 -1.97 3.31 -22.01
N ASP A 351 -1.75 2.49 -23.03
CA ASP A 351 -2.21 1.10 -23.09
C ASP A 351 -1.07 0.14 -22.69
N ILE A 352 -1.43 -0.99 -22.08
CA ILE A 352 -0.50 -2.04 -21.67
C ILE A 352 -0.76 -3.30 -22.51
N LEU A 353 0.20 -3.66 -23.35
CA LEU A 353 0.16 -4.91 -24.12
C LEU A 353 0.92 -6.00 -23.37
N MET A 354 0.20 -7.02 -22.91
CA MET A 354 0.79 -8.18 -22.24
C MET A 354 0.96 -9.35 -23.20
N VAL A 355 2.17 -9.89 -23.28
CA VAL A 355 2.54 -11.00 -24.17
C VAL A 355 3.24 -12.09 -23.37
N LEU A 356 2.90 -13.33 -23.69
CA LEU A 356 3.66 -14.51 -23.28
C LEU A 356 4.45 -14.96 -24.51
N GLY A 357 5.75 -14.70 -24.52
CA GLY A 357 6.66 -15.08 -25.60
C GLY A 357 7.65 -16.12 -25.11
N ASP A 358 8.16 -16.97 -26.01
CA ASP A 358 9.26 -17.85 -25.60
C ASP A 358 10.55 -17.04 -25.39
N VAL A 359 11.49 -17.58 -24.61
CA VAL A 359 12.76 -16.89 -24.26
C VAL A 359 13.54 -16.47 -25.50
N LYS A 360 13.51 -17.25 -26.58
CA LYS A 360 14.21 -16.89 -27.83
C LYS A 360 13.53 -15.72 -28.54
N GLN A 361 12.21 -15.72 -28.59
CA GLN A 361 11.44 -14.60 -29.14
C GLN A 361 11.66 -13.33 -28.32
N ALA A 362 11.82 -13.45 -27.00
CA ALA A 362 12.19 -12.35 -26.12
C ALA A 362 13.60 -11.84 -26.44
N ASP A 363 14.61 -12.72 -26.56
CA ASP A 363 15.97 -12.34 -26.98
C ASP A 363 15.97 -11.62 -28.33
N GLU A 364 15.26 -12.16 -29.32
CA GLU A 364 15.13 -11.54 -30.64
C GLU A 364 14.56 -10.13 -30.54
N LEU A 365 13.54 -9.91 -29.71
CA LEU A 365 12.92 -8.60 -29.44
C LEU A 365 13.91 -7.62 -28.77
N LEU A 366 14.66 -8.10 -27.77
CA LEU A 366 15.62 -7.31 -27.00
C LEU A 366 16.91 -7.00 -27.77
N LEU A 367 17.19 -7.72 -28.85
CA LEU A 367 18.32 -7.47 -29.74
C LEU A 367 17.94 -6.71 -31.02
N LEU A 368 16.68 -6.30 -31.19
CA LEU A 368 16.24 -5.51 -32.35
C LEU A 368 16.95 -4.15 -32.41
N PRO A 369 17.76 -3.86 -33.45
CA PRO A 369 18.51 -2.60 -33.54
C PRO A 369 17.63 -1.37 -33.73
N GLU A 370 16.46 -1.53 -34.36
CA GLU A 370 15.52 -0.44 -34.65
C GLU A 370 14.53 -0.17 -33.50
N ARG A 371 14.71 -0.83 -32.35
CA ARG A 371 13.80 -0.70 -31.21
C ARG A 371 13.86 0.72 -30.65
N ARG A 372 12.68 1.30 -30.37
CA ARG A 372 12.51 2.62 -29.74
C ARG A 372 12.02 2.52 -28.31
N SER A 373 12.30 1.39 -27.65
CA SER A 373 11.79 1.11 -26.31
C SER A 373 12.90 1.02 -25.29
N VAL A 374 12.65 1.59 -24.12
CA VAL A 374 13.47 1.42 -22.92
C VAL A 374 13.26 0.01 -22.37
N ILE A 375 14.36 -0.68 -22.02
CA ILE A 375 14.31 -2.01 -21.41
C ILE A 375 14.24 -1.87 -19.89
N VAL A 376 13.20 -2.44 -19.32
CA VAL A 376 12.96 -2.52 -17.89
C VAL A 376 12.83 -3.97 -17.48
N THR A 377 13.34 -4.32 -16.31
CA THR A 377 13.09 -5.61 -15.68
C THR A 377 12.66 -5.43 -14.24
N SER A 378 11.85 -6.35 -13.72
CA SER A 378 11.59 -6.40 -12.29
C SER A 378 12.88 -6.75 -11.55
N TYR A 379 13.10 -6.13 -10.38
CA TYR A 379 14.18 -6.51 -9.46
C TYR A 379 14.18 -8.02 -9.09
N LYS A 380 13.03 -8.71 -9.22
CA LYS A 380 12.90 -10.16 -8.97
C LYS A 380 13.50 -11.02 -10.09
N ASN A 381 13.57 -10.47 -11.30
CA ASN A 381 14.04 -11.13 -12.53
C ASN A 381 15.49 -10.74 -12.88
N TYR A 382 16.17 -9.99 -12.01
CA TYR A 382 17.55 -9.58 -12.21
C TYR A 382 18.50 -10.42 -11.35
N ASP A 383 19.63 -10.82 -11.93
CA ASP A 383 20.72 -11.47 -11.22
C ASP A 383 21.80 -10.44 -10.87
N PHE A 384 21.76 -9.99 -9.62
CA PHE A 384 22.69 -9.01 -9.08
C PHE A 384 24.13 -9.51 -8.96
N SER A 385 24.38 -10.82 -9.02
CA SER A 385 25.74 -11.38 -8.90
C SER A 385 26.52 -11.29 -10.21
N VAL A 386 25.82 -11.41 -11.34
CA VAL A 386 26.42 -11.34 -12.69
C VAL A 386 26.01 -10.10 -13.48
N ASN A 387 25.10 -9.27 -12.93
CA ASN A 387 24.58 -8.05 -13.55
C ASN A 387 23.83 -8.26 -14.88
N GLU A 388 22.98 -9.30 -14.91
CA GLU A 388 22.21 -9.72 -16.09
C GLU A 388 20.73 -9.91 -15.76
N ILE A 389 19.86 -9.78 -16.76
CA ILE A 389 18.49 -10.28 -16.67
C ILE A 389 18.57 -11.80 -16.74
N ARG A 390 17.85 -12.51 -15.87
CA ARG A 390 17.87 -13.97 -15.87
C ARG A 390 17.51 -14.49 -17.27
N LEU A 391 18.24 -15.52 -17.71
CA LEU A 391 18.10 -16.16 -19.03
C LEU A 391 18.50 -15.29 -20.24
N HIS A 392 18.84 -14.01 -20.06
CA HIS A 392 19.17 -13.08 -21.15
C HIS A 392 20.55 -12.44 -20.95
N ARG A 393 21.61 -13.10 -21.45
CA ARG A 393 23.02 -12.76 -21.14
C ARG A 393 23.66 -11.72 -22.07
N ASP A 394 23.14 -11.57 -23.28
CA ASP A 394 23.79 -10.78 -24.34
C ASP A 394 23.12 -9.43 -24.63
N ILE A 395 22.44 -8.86 -23.63
CA ILE A 395 21.78 -7.55 -23.76
C ILE A 395 22.78 -6.42 -23.46
N TRP A 396 23.27 -5.77 -24.51
CA TRP A 396 24.22 -4.66 -24.44
C TRP A 396 23.59 -3.28 -24.23
N ASP A 397 22.27 -3.21 -24.26
CA ASP A 397 21.51 -1.99 -24.03
C ASP A 397 21.50 -1.59 -22.55
N GLU A 398 21.05 -0.37 -22.29
CA GLU A 398 20.75 0.10 -20.94
C GLU A 398 19.55 -0.66 -20.38
N ILE A 399 19.70 -1.17 -19.16
CA ILE A 399 18.67 -1.92 -18.46
C ILE A 399 18.34 -1.20 -17.16
N PHE A 400 17.05 -0.89 -17.00
CA PHE A 400 16.50 -0.30 -15.80
C PHE A 400 15.84 -1.39 -14.96
N ILE A 401 16.23 -1.50 -13.69
CA ILE A 401 15.76 -2.51 -12.75
C ILE A 401 14.77 -1.81 -11.82
N TYR A 402 13.48 -2.05 -12.04
CA TYR A 402 12.41 -1.38 -11.31
C TYR A 402 12.05 -2.14 -10.03
N CYS A 403 12.03 -1.43 -8.90
CA CYS A 403 11.66 -1.96 -7.58
C CYS A 403 10.34 -1.34 -7.08
N ASP A 404 9.30 -2.16 -6.99
CA ASP A 404 7.93 -1.78 -6.56
C ASP A 404 7.74 -1.86 -5.03
N ARG A 405 8.80 -1.61 -4.25
CA ARG A 405 8.83 -1.81 -2.79
C ARG A 405 9.11 -0.53 -2.03
N THR A 406 8.68 -0.49 -0.77
CA THR A 406 9.08 0.59 0.15
C THR A 406 10.58 0.52 0.37
N TYR A 407 11.21 1.66 0.68
CA TYR A 407 12.65 1.72 0.96
C TYR A 407 13.10 0.66 1.97
N SER A 408 12.41 0.59 3.11
CA SER A 408 12.66 -0.40 4.17
C SER A 408 12.68 -1.85 3.68
N ASN A 409 11.83 -2.21 2.72
CA ASN A 409 11.78 -3.55 2.13
C ASN A 409 12.77 -3.74 0.97
N ALA A 410 13.24 -2.65 0.36
CA ALA A 410 14.23 -2.66 -0.70
C ALA A 410 15.69 -2.66 -0.18
N ARG A 411 15.92 -2.27 1.09
CA ARG A 411 17.24 -2.23 1.75
C ARG A 411 18.11 -3.45 1.49
N CYS A 412 17.52 -4.66 1.56
CA CYS A 412 18.26 -5.90 1.36
C CYS A 412 18.90 -6.03 -0.04
N TYR A 413 18.35 -5.38 -1.07
CA TYR A 413 18.96 -5.30 -2.40
C TYR A 413 20.08 -4.27 -2.44
N LEU A 414 19.91 -3.13 -1.75
CA LEU A 414 20.95 -2.12 -1.61
C LEU A 414 22.19 -2.67 -0.89
N ASP A 415 21.98 -3.53 0.10
CA ASP A 415 23.05 -4.16 0.87
C ASP A 415 23.94 -5.09 0.03
N LEU A 416 23.49 -5.51 -1.17
CA LEU A 416 24.31 -6.28 -2.11
C LEU A 416 25.48 -5.47 -2.68
N TRP A 417 25.38 -4.14 -2.66
CA TRP A 417 26.38 -3.22 -3.21
C TRP A 417 27.12 -2.43 -2.14
N LYS A 418 26.87 -2.69 -0.86
CA LYS A 418 27.51 -1.95 0.24
C LYS A 418 29.05 -2.02 0.23
N GLU A 419 29.62 -3.05 -0.39
CA GLU A 419 31.07 -3.26 -0.53
C GLU A 419 31.62 -2.87 -1.91
N GLN A 420 30.77 -2.36 -2.81
CA GLN A 420 31.12 -1.99 -4.18
C GLN A 420 31.08 -0.46 -4.31
N ASP A 421 32.00 0.10 -5.09
CA ASP A 421 31.93 1.52 -5.49
C ASP A 421 30.81 1.68 -6.52
N VAL A 422 29.65 2.13 -6.06
CA VAL A 422 28.48 2.42 -6.91
C VAL A 422 28.09 3.89 -6.77
N TYR A 423 27.46 4.42 -7.82
CA TYR A 423 27.01 5.80 -7.83
C TYR A 423 25.50 5.86 -7.64
N TYR A 424 25.02 6.83 -6.85
CA TYR A 424 23.59 7.07 -6.69
C TYR A 424 23.22 8.54 -6.85
N ARG A 425 21.96 8.76 -7.23
CA ARG A 425 21.36 10.10 -7.35
C ARG A 425 19.89 10.04 -6.99
N TYR A 426 19.39 11.11 -6.38
CA TYR A 426 17.96 11.36 -6.26
C TYR A 426 17.46 12.22 -7.42
N MET A 427 16.36 11.80 -8.04
CA MET A 427 15.60 12.62 -8.99
C MET A 427 14.25 12.97 -8.39
N ALA A 428 13.96 14.26 -8.29
CA ALA A 428 12.71 14.77 -7.74
C ALA A 428 11.67 14.97 -8.84
N TYR A 429 10.47 14.47 -8.58
CA TYR A 429 9.21 14.72 -9.28
C TYR A 429 8.23 15.34 -8.27
N ASN A 430 7.03 15.74 -8.71
CA ASN A 430 6.10 16.57 -7.93
C ASN A 430 5.99 16.19 -6.42
N ASN A 431 5.45 15.01 -6.08
CA ASN A 431 5.50 14.45 -4.71
C ASN A 431 6.18 13.06 -4.64
N MET A 432 7.08 12.79 -5.57
CA MET A 432 7.80 11.53 -5.66
C MET A 432 9.30 11.80 -5.83
N ILE A 433 10.12 11.02 -5.16
CA ILE A 433 11.57 11.02 -5.32
C ILE A 433 11.97 9.62 -5.78
N VAL A 434 12.79 9.55 -6.82
CA VAL A 434 13.33 8.30 -7.32
C VAL A 434 14.79 8.21 -6.92
N LEU A 435 15.13 7.20 -6.12
CA LEU A 435 16.52 6.80 -5.90
C LEU A 435 16.98 6.00 -7.12
N ILE A 436 18.03 6.48 -7.77
CA ILE A 436 18.66 5.83 -8.91
C ILE A 436 20.06 5.41 -8.48
N VAL A 437 20.37 4.11 -8.59
CA VAL A 437 21.69 3.57 -8.30
C VAL A 437 22.26 2.97 -9.58
N LYS A 438 23.41 3.48 -10.04
CA LYS A 438 24.18 2.88 -11.12
C LYS A 438 25.07 1.80 -10.55
N ILE A 439 24.72 0.55 -10.86
CA ILE A 439 25.38 -0.65 -10.33
C ILE A 439 26.40 -1.23 -11.32
N ALA A 440 26.30 -0.85 -12.59
CA ALA A 440 27.25 -1.13 -13.66
C ALA A 440 27.06 -0.12 -14.80
N GLU A 441 27.96 -0.11 -15.80
CA GLU A 441 28.02 0.89 -16.88
C GLU A 441 26.64 1.20 -17.51
N LYS A 442 25.83 0.17 -17.75
CA LYS A 442 24.52 0.23 -18.40
C LYS A 442 23.40 -0.40 -17.56
N ARG A 443 23.55 -0.39 -16.23
CA ARG A 443 22.61 -1.03 -15.30
C ARG A 443 22.22 -0.05 -14.21
N PHE A 444 20.93 0.25 -14.14
CA PHE A 444 20.38 1.26 -13.25
C PHE A 444 19.27 0.67 -12.40
N PHE A 445 19.42 0.70 -11.08
CA PHE A 445 18.37 0.31 -10.14
C PHE A 445 17.52 1.52 -9.78
N LEU A 446 16.20 1.42 -9.95
CA LEU A 446 15.24 2.48 -9.74
C LEU A 446 14.31 2.12 -8.59
N LEU A 447 14.27 2.98 -7.58
CA LEU A 447 13.41 2.86 -6.41
C LEU A 447 12.62 4.17 -6.21
N PRO A 448 11.38 4.22 -6.71
CA PRO A 448 10.49 5.35 -6.49
C PRO A 448 9.91 5.33 -5.08
N MET A 449 9.87 6.51 -4.46
CA MET A 449 9.45 6.71 -3.07
C MET A 449 8.64 8.00 -2.95
N THR A 450 7.80 8.11 -1.93
CA THR A 450 7.24 9.41 -1.56
C THR A 450 8.34 10.33 -1.03
N SER A 451 8.15 11.64 -1.14
CA SER A 451 9.09 12.63 -0.60
C SER A 451 9.40 12.42 0.89
N ILE A 452 8.42 11.92 1.64
CA ILE A 452 8.54 11.55 3.06
C ILE A 452 9.46 10.34 3.25
N ALA A 453 9.24 9.25 2.50
CA ALA A 453 10.03 8.01 2.63
C ALA A 453 11.49 8.22 2.18
N ALA A 454 11.76 9.18 1.30
CA ALA A 454 13.11 9.52 0.87
C ALA A 454 13.99 10.07 2.01
N VAL A 455 13.40 10.68 3.06
CA VAL A 455 14.16 11.15 4.23
C VAL A 455 14.79 9.98 4.98
N GLU A 456 14.08 8.86 5.11
CA GLU A 456 14.61 7.63 5.70
C GLU A 456 15.77 7.08 4.85
N ALA A 457 15.60 7.10 3.53
CA ALA A 457 16.62 6.63 2.59
C ALA A 457 17.90 7.46 2.65
N ASP A 458 17.79 8.79 2.67
CA ASP A 458 18.94 9.69 2.70
C ASP A 458 19.76 9.53 3.99
N ALA A 459 19.11 9.50 5.15
CA ALA A 459 19.79 9.26 6.42
C ALA A 459 20.52 7.91 6.43
N ASP A 460 19.83 6.85 6.03
CA ASP A 460 20.36 5.49 6.08
C ASP A 460 21.48 5.23 5.05
N ILE A 461 21.41 5.79 3.84
CA ILE A 461 22.48 5.66 2.85
C ILE A 461 23.75 6.40 3.32
N ARG A 462 23.60 7.63 3.80
CA ARG A 462 24.74 8.45 4.26
C ARG A 462 25.44 7.85 5.48
N GLU A 463 24.69 7.25 6.40
CA GLU A 463 25.23 6.71 7.64
C GLU A 463 25.73 5.26 7.50
N ASN A 464 25.03 4.41 6.73
CA ASN A 464 25.26 2.96 6.75
C ASN A 464 25.82 2.36 5.45
N ARG A 465 25.96 3.13 4.37
CA ARG A 465 26.41 2.61 3.05
C ARG A 465 27.53 3.45 2.43
N MET A 466 28.63 3.62 3.17
CA MET A 466 29.77 4.50 2.84
C MET A 466 30.39 4.33 1.44
N ASN A 467 30.27 3.16 0.81
CA ASN A 467 30.81 2.93 -0.55
C ASN A 467 29.85 3.37 -1.67
N MET A 468 28.61 3.74 -1.35
CA MET A 468 27.69 4.39 -2.28
C MET A 468 28.06 5.87 -2.39
N GLN A 469 28.49 6.30 -3.57
CA GLN A 469 28.94 7.67 -3.83
C GLN A 469 27.80 8.49 -4.47
N MET A 470 27.46 9.62 -3.87
CA MET A 470 26.46 10.52 -4.46
C MET A 470 27.05 11.19 -5.70
N CYS A 471 26.34 11.18 -6.82
CA CYS A 471 26.83 11.75 -8.09
C CYS A 471 27.06 13.27 -8.03
N CYS A 472 26.34 13.99 -7.16
CA CYS A 472 26.39 15.44 -7.02
C CYS A 472 25.99 15.86 -5.60
N GLU A 473 26.75 16.77 -4.96
CA GLU A 473 26.43 17.34 -3.64
C GLU A 473 25.32 18.41 -3.69
N GLU A 474 25.07 19.00 -4.86
CA GLU A 474 24.07 20.05 -5.06
C GLU A 474 22.91 19.58 -5.94
N ALA A 475 21.69 19.95 -5.57
CA ALA A 475 20.45 19.58 -6.24
C ALA A 475 20.24 20.26 -7.61
N ASP A 476 21.20 21.05 -8.12
CA ASP A 476 20.93 22.09 -9.13
C ASP A 476 21.58 21.93 -10.51
N GLU A 477 22.42 20.92 -10.74
CA GLU A 477 22.85 20.59 -12.11
C GLU A 477 22.07 19.37 -12.58
N GLY A 478 21.05 19.57 -13.42
CA GLY A 478 20.16 18.51 -13.91
C GLY A 478 20.83 17.33 -14.64
N TYR A 479 22.16 17.37 -14.78
CA TYR A 479 23.01 16.35 -15.37
C TYR A 479 24.18 15.99 -14.43
N ASP A 480 24.72 14.78 -14.55
CA ASP A 480 25.89 14.31 -13.82
C ASP A 480 26.72 13.35 -14.68
N PRO A 481 28.02 13.13 -14.40
CA PRO A 481 28.87 12.33 -15.27
C PRO A 481 28.59 10.82 -15.22
N TYR A 482 27.73 10.33 -14.32
CA TYR A 482 27.56 8.91 -14.08
C TYR A 482 26.18 8.38 -14.50
N ILE A 483 25.10 9.06 -14.11
CA ILE A 483 23.70 8.61 -14.23
C ILE A 483 22.96 9.45 -15.26
N VAL A 484 22.75 10.74 -15.01
CA VAL A 484 22.00 11.61 -15.93
C VAL A 484 23.00 12.36 -16.80
N THR A 485 23.62 11.67 -17.76
CA THR A 485 24.73 12.25 -18.54
C THR A 485 24.28 13.23 -19.63
N GLY A 486 22.99 13.33 -19.89
CA GLY A 486 22.40 14.21 -20.90
C GLY A 486 20.89 13.99 -21.06
N GLU A 487 20.27 14.69 -22.02
CA GLU A 487 18.81 14.68 -22.26
C GLU A 487 18.29 13.27 -22.57
N ASP A 488 18.99 12.47 -23.38
CA ASP A 488 18.58 11.10 -23.73
C ASP A 488 18.52 10.18 -22.50
N ALA A 489 19.51 10.26 -21.60
CA ALA A 489 19.51 9.50 -20.35
C ALA A 489 18.33 9.92 -19.45
N ARG A 490 18.06 11.23 -19.39
CA ARG A 490 16.91 11.77 -18.65
C ARG A 490 15.58 11.29 -19.22
N GLU A 491 15.39 11.36 -20.53
CA GLU A 491 14.16 10.93 -21.21
C GLU A 491 13.86 9.44 -20.98
N LYS A 492 14.91 8.59 -20.98
CA LYS A 492 14.77 7.17 -20.64
C LYS A 492 14.33 6.95 -19.20
N ILE A 493 14.93 7.66 -18.23
CA ILE A 493 14.53 7.57 -16.83
C ILE A 493 13.08 8.05 -16.66
N ASP A 494 12.74 9.22 -17.21
CA ASP A 494 11.39 9.78 -17.16
C ASP A 494 10.37 8.83 -17.80
N THR A 495 10.75 8.10 -18.84
CA THR A 495 9.92 7.07 -19.46
C THR A 495 9.60 5.92 -18.51
N VAL A 496 10.58 5.42 -17.76
CA VAL A 496 10.35 4.34 -16.77
C VAL A 496 9.47 4.85 -15.63
N VAL A 497 9.80 6.02 -15.08
CA VAL A 497 9.13 6.60 -13.92
C VAL A 497 7.68 6.93 -14.25
N ASN A 498 7.39 7.60 -15.36
CA ASN A 498 6.01 8.01 -15.70
C ASN A 498 5.10 6.86 -16.14
N GLN A 499 5.62 5.65 -16.41
CA GLN A 499 4.82 4.49 -16.82
C GLN A 499 4.60 3.47 -15.72
N CYS A 500 5.48 3.41 -14.73
CA CYS A 500 5.30 2.54 -13.59
C CYS A 500 4.39 3.16 -12.51
N HIS A 501 3.95 4.41 -12.68
CA HIS A 501 3.13 5.15 -11.73
C HIS A 501 1.80 5.57 -12.33
#